data_AF-A0A485BG42-F1
#
_entry.id   AF-A0A485BG42-F1
#
_cell.length_a   1.000
_cell.length_b   1.000
_cell.length_c   1.000
_cell.angle_alpha   90.00
_cell.angle_beta   90.00
_cell.angle_gamma   90.00
#
_symmetry.space_group_name_H-M   'P 1'
#
loop_
_entity.id
_entity.type
_entity.pdbx_description
1 polymer ?
#
loop_
_entity_poly.entity_id
_entity_poly.type
_entity_poly.pdbx_seq_one_letter_code
_entity_poly.pdbx_strand_id
1 'polypeptide(L)' 'MMEMNIKKVLKKINITADVEHSDLGSVTPDVADVFVMAKDIAFSANLPADKVIIINNIIDLNEVEQKIKDYFDQH' A
#
# COMPACT_ATOMS: atom_id res chain seq x y z
N MET A 1 -10.46 3.61 -7.29
CA MET A 1 -11.22 3.00 -6.18
C MET A 1 -10.33 2.66 -4.98
N MET A 2 -9.15 2.06 -5.21
CA MET A 2 -8.24 1.66 -4.13
C MET A 2 -7.67 2.85 -3.34
N GLU A 3 -7.26 3.95 -4.00
CA GLU A 3 -6.73 5.15 -3.35
C GLU A 3 -7.66 5.71 -2.26
N MET A 4 -8.97 5.78 -2.53
CA MET A 4 -9.96 6.31 -1.59
C MET A 4 -10.09 5.44 -0.33
N ASN A 5 -9.93 4.13 -0.47
CA ASN A 5 -9.93 3.18 0.64
C ASN A 5 -8.69 3.36 1.52
N ILE A 6 -7.50 3.47 0.90
CA ILE A 6 -6.24 3.73 1.61
C ILE A 6 -6.34 5.04 2.40
N LYS A 7 -6.80 6.14 1.77
CA LYS A 7 -6.98 7.45 2.43
C LYS A 7 -7.93 7.36 3.64
N LYS A 8 -9.01 6.59 3.55
CA LYS A 8 -9.93 6.38 4.68
C LYS A 8 -9.26 5.62 5.82
N VAL A 9 -8.54 4.55 5.50
CA VAL A 9 -7.80 3.74 6.47
C VAL A 9 -6.76 4.58 7.20
N LEU A 10 -5.91 5.30 6.46
CA LEU A 10 -4.89 6.19 7.02
C LEU A 10 -5.48 7.21 8.01
N LYS A 11 -6.59 7.85 7.64
CA LYS A 11 -7.32 8.76 8.54
C LYS A 11 -7.82 8.07 9.80
N LYS A 12 -8.32 6.83 9.69
CA LYS A 12 -8.83 6.06 10.83
C LYS A 12 -7.72 5.67 11.81
N ILE A 13 -6.53 5.36 11.30
CA ILE A 13 -5.34 5.06 12.12
C ILE A 13 -4.54 6.32 12.50
N ASN A 14 -5.06 7.52 12.22
CA ASN A 14 -4.43 8.82 12.49
C ASN A 14 -3.03 8.99 11.86
N ILE A 15 -2.79 8.36 10.71
CA ILE A 15 -1.55 8.53 9.94
C ILE A 15 -1.81 9.58 8.85
N THR A 16 -0.89 10.55 8.75
CA THR A 16 -0.89 11.55 7.68
C THR A 16 0.10 11.12 6.62
N ALA A 17 -0.39 10.70 5.46
CA ALA A 17 0.44 10.32 4.32
C ALA A 17 -0.21 10.75 3.01
N ASP A 18 0.62 11.07 2.01
CA ASP A 18 0.17 11.29 0.64
C ASP A 18 -0.06 9.95 -0.06
N VAL A 19 -1.15 9.86 -0.79
CA VAL A 19 -1.53 8.63 -1.49
C VAL A 19 -1.82 8.99 -2.93
N GLU A 20 -0.95 8.47 -3.80
CA GLU A 20 -1.06 8.58 -5.24
C GLU A 20 -1.26 7.21 -5.87
N HIS A 21 -2.07 7.16 -6.93
CA HIS A 21 -2.24 5.97 -7.74
C HIS A 21 -1.29 6.00 -8.94
N SER A 22 -0.50 4.94 -9.11
CA SER A 22 0.37 4.74 -10.26
C SER A 22 0.25 3.30 -10.78
N ASP A 23 0.48 3.13 -12.07
CA ASP A 23 0.56 1.84 -12.74
C ASP A 23 1.89 1.12 -12.44
N LEU A 24 1.89 -0.21 -12.54
CA LEU A 24 3.07 -1.07 -12.35
C LEU A 24 4.21 -0.74 -13.33
N GLY A 25 3.89 -0.24 -14.52
CA GLY A 25 4.90 0.08 -15.55
C GLY A 25 5.67 1.39 -15.28
N SER A 26 5.11 2.28 -14.46
CA SER A 26 5.66 3.61 -14.20
C SER A 26 6.24 3.75 -12.78
N VAL A 27 6.08 2.72 -11.95
CA VAL A 27 6.52 2.74 -10.56
C VAL A 27 8.01 2.44 -10.47
N THR A 28 8.73 3.26 -9.70
CA THR A 28 10.15 3.03 -9.38
C THR A 28 10.31 3.08 -7.86
N PRO A 29 11.31 2.39 -7.27
CA PRO A 29 11.47 2.35 -5.82
C PRO A 29 11.81 3.71 -5.16
N ASP A 30 12.03 4.75 -5.97
CA ASP A 30 12.35 6.11 -5.51
C ASP A 30 11.11 7.03 -5.48
N VAL A 31 9.99 6.66 -6.14
CA VAL A 31 8.82 7.56 -6.21
C VAL A 31 7.97 7.59 -4.93
N ALA A 32 8.16 6.62 -4.04
CA ALA A 32 7.44 6.56 -2.77
C ALA A 32 8.23 5.78 -1.70
N ASP A 33 7.93 6.07 -0.44
CA ASP A 33 8.46 5.33 0.70
C ASP A 33 7.85 3.94 0.82
N VAL A 34 6.56 3.80 0.48
CA VAL A 34 5.80 2.55 0.59
C VAL A 34 4.85 2.36 -0.59
N PHE A 35 4.73 1.13 -1.07
CA PHE A 35 3.89 0.73 -2.18
C PHE A 35 2.85 -0.29 -1.71
N VAL A 36 1.58 -0.02 -1.97
CA VAL A 36 0.49 -0.96 -1.65
C VAL A 36 0.07 -1.68 -2.92
N MET A 37 0.22 -3.00 -2.95
CA MET A 37 -0.01 -3.81 -4.15
C MET A 37 -0.81 -5.07 -3.86
N ALA A 38 -1.59 -5.51 -4.85
CA ALA A 38 -2.26 -6.79 -4.77
C ALA A 38 -1.25 -7.94 -4.91
N LYS A 39 -1.47 -9.05 -4.20
CA LYS A 39 -0.57 -10.22 -4.18
C LYS A 39 -0.19 -10.71 -5.58
N ASP A 40 -1.14 -10.73 -6.51
CA ASP A 40 -0.91 -11.18 -7.89
C ASP A 40 0.12 -10.33 -8.66
N ILE A 41 0.19 -9.02 -8.38
CA ILE A 41 1.09 -8.10 -9.09
C ILE A 41 2.35 -7.76 -8.30
N ALA A 42 2.32 -7.94 -6.97
CA ALA A 42 3.43 -7.58 -6.08
C ALA A 42 4.73 -8.32 -6.45
N PHE A 43 4.64 -9.59 -6.84
CA PHE A 43 5.80 -10.37 -7.30
C PHE A 43 6.30 -10.00 -8.69
N SER A 44 5.46 -9.35 -9.51
CA SER A 44 5.84 -8.84 -10.83
C SER A 44 6.44 -7.44 -10.76
N ALA A 45 6.22 -6.73 -9.64
CA ALA A 45 6.86 -5.45 -9.40
C ALA A 45 8.34 -5.69 -9.05
N ASN A 46 9.26 -5.07 -9.79
CA ASN A 46 10.68 -5.13 -9.50
C ASN A 46 11.06 -4.14 -8.36
N LEU A 47 10.29 -4.17 -7.28
CA LEU A 47 10.39 -3.29 -6.12
C LEU A 47 10.93 -4.04 -4.90
N PRO A 48 11.63 -3.36 -3.97
CA PRO A 48 12.13 -3.97 -2.76
C PRO A 48 10.99 -4.38 -1.83
N ALA A 49 11.01 -5.63 -1.36
CA ALA A 49 9.94 -6.20 -0.53
C ALA A 49 9.72 -5.42 0.79
N ASP A 50 10.78 -4.84 1.37
CA ASP A 50 10.71 -3.98 2.56
C ASP A 50 9.87 -2.71 2.38
N LYS A 51 9.63 -2.28 1.14
CA LYS A 51 8.78 -1.12 0.84
C LYS A 51 7.44 -1.50 0.23
N VAL A 52 7.09 -2.78 0.20
CA VAL A 52 5.88 -3.27 -0.49
C VAL A 52 4.93 -3.92 0.52
N ILE A 53 3.76 -3.29 0.68
CA ILE A 53 2.63 -3.85 1.43
C ILE A 53 1.79 -4.69 0.48
N ILE A 54 1.80 -6.00 0.70
CA ILE A 54 1.03 -6.96 -0.08
C ILE A 54 -0.36 -7.16 0.52
N ILE A 55 -1.38 -6.92 -0.31
CA ILE A 55 -2.80 -7.09 0.03
C ILE A 55 -3.39 -8.22 -0.82
N ASN A 56 -4.15 -9.12 -0.23
CA ASN A 56 -4.84 -10.18 -0.95
C ASN A 56 -6.17 -9.68 -1.52
N ASN A 57 -6.92 -8.89 -0.75
CA ASN A 57 -8.21 -8.38 -1.15
C ASN A 57 -8.32 -6.86 -0.97
N ILE A 58 -8.20 -6.13 -2.07
CA ILE A 58 -8.27 -4.65 -2.11
C ILE A 58 -9.64 -4.08 -1.73
N ILE A 59 -10.68 -4.92 -1.72
CA ILE A 59 -12.05 -4.56 -1.31
C ILE A 59 -12.21 -4.69 0.20
N ASP A 60 -11.44 -5.58 0.84
CA ASP A 60 -11.50 -5.80 2.28
C ASP A 60 -10.74 -4.71 3.04
N LEU A 61 -11.49 -3.71 3.51
CA LEU A 61 -10.94 -2.59 4.27
C LEU A 61 -10.26 -3.03 5.58
N ASN A 62 -10.69 -4.12 6.19
CA ASN A 62 -10.08 -4.60 7.45
C ASN A 62 -8.70 -5.19 7.18
N GLU A 63 -8.55 -5.97 6.10
CA GLU A 63 -7.24 -6.49 5.67
C GLU A 63 -6.29 -5.34 5.32
N VAL A 64 -6.76 -4.38 4.53
CA VAL A 64 -5.98 -3.19 4.15
C VAL A 64 -5.52 -2.42 5.40
N GLU A 65 -6.42 -2.18 6.35
CA GLU A 65 -6.10 -1.51 7.61
C GLU A 65 -5.08 -2.26 8.44
N GLN A 66 -5.26 -3.56 8.63
CA GLN A 66 -4.33 -4.40 9.39
C GLN A 66 -2.93 -4.39 8.74
N LYS A 67 -2.85 -4.57 7.42
CA LYS A 67 -1.57 -4.59 6.69
C LYS A 67 -0.83 -3.26 6.75
N ILE A 68 -1.55 -2.16 6.54
CA ILE A 68 -0.98 -0.82 6.63
C ILE A 68 -0.51 -0.54 8.05
N LYS A 69 -1.35 -0.84 9.05
CA LYS A 69 -1.01 -0.60 10.45
C LYS A 69 0.20 -1.44 10.89
N ASP A 70 0.24 -2.72 10.56
CA ASP A 70 1.35 -3.62 10.88
C ASP A 70 2.67 -3.12 10.28
N TYR A 71 2.63 -2.63 9.03
CA TYR A 71 3.80 -2.03 8.39
C TYR A 71 4.34 -0.80 9.13
N PHE A 72 3.44 0.12 9.51
CA PHE A 72 3.76 1.33 10.26
C PHE A 72 4.03 1.11 11.76
N ASP A 73 3.71 -0.06 12.32
CA ASP A 73 4.02 -0.42 13.71
C ASP A 73 5.42 -1.03 13.82
N GLN A 74 5.87 -1.71 12.75
CA GLN A 74 7.20 -2.30 12.65
C GLN A 74 8.31 -1.30 12.29
N HIS A 75 7.96 -0.05 11.92
CA HIS A 75 8.87 1.03 11.52
C HIS A 75 8.59 2.32 12.29
#